data_AF-A0A382Q096-F1
#
_entry.id   AF-A0A382Q096-F1
#
_cell.length_a   1.000
_cell.length_b   1.000
_cell.length_c   1.000
_cell.angle_alpha   90.00
_cell.angle_beta   90.00
_cell.angle_gamma   90.00
#
_symmetry.space_group_name_H-M   'P 1'
#
loop_
_entity.id
_entity.type
_entity.pdbx_description
1 polymer ?
#
loop_
_entity_poly.entity_id
_entity_poly.type
_entity_poly.pdbx_seq_one_letter_code
_entity_poly.pdbx_strand_id
1 'polypeptide(L)'
;MAEHVMEPGVRRDPDTGVIYPKKIIDQVICRFNGKQIYKSQWFSGVSANPFMSFKMKAITSGLVEVEWVDDYGQSSFKKAVIIVFDENGNEIIPIKLDKNNSIKEIM
;
A
#
# COMPACT_ATOMS: atom_id res chain seq x y z
N MET A 1 4.35 0.92 -7.50
CA MET A 1 3.53 0.90 -8.72
C MET A 1 2.69 -0.36 -8.67
N ALA A 2 1.39 -0.26 -8.98
CA ALA A 2 0.57 -1.45 -9.18
C ALA A 2 0.60 -1.80 -10.66
N GLU A 3 1.15 -2.96 -11.03
CA GLU A 3 1.11 -3.45 -12.41
C GLU A 3 -0.33 -3.87 -12.72
N HIS A 4 -1.10 -2.96 -13.35
CA HIS A 4 -2.53 -3.13 -13.56
C HIS A 4 -3.01 -2.33 -14.77
N VAL A 5 -3.92 -2.92 -15.57
CA VAL A 5 -4.42 -2.34 -16.82
C VAL A 5 -5.35 -1.15 -16.58
N MET A 6 -6.08 -1.14 -15.47
CA MET A 6 -7.06 -0.09 -15.13
C MET A 6 -8.09 0.13 -16.24
N GLU A 7 -8.75 -0.94 -16.70
CA GLU A 7 -9.79 -0.87 -17.72
C GLU A 7 -11.01 -0.09 -17.19
N PRO A 8 -11.31 1.11 -17.72
CA PRO A 8 -12.33 1.99 -17.14
C PRO A 8 -13.76 1.51 -17.34
N GLY A 9 -14.00 0.55 -18.25
CA GLY A 9 -15.34 0.05 -18.56
C GLY A 9 -16.09 0.86 -19.63
N VAL A 10 -15.38 1.70 -20.38
CA VAL A 10 -15.95 2.55 -21.46
C VAL A 10 -15.27 2.33 -22.81
N ARG A 11 -14.16 1.59 -22.85
CA ARG A 11 -13.46 1.27 -24.08
C ARG A 11 -14.30 0.29 -24.90
N ARG A 12 -14.36 0.52 -26.21
CA ARG A 12 -15.07 -0.34 -27.16
C ARG A 12 -14.09 -1.09 -28.03
N ASP A 13 -14.41 -2.33 -28.29
CA ASP A 13 -13.75 -3.14 -29.30
C ASP A 13 -14.13 -2.59 -30.70
N PRO A 14 -13.15 -2.27 -31.56
CA PRO A 14 -13.42 -1.63 -32.84
C PRO A 14 -14.14 -2.53 -33.84
N ASP A 15 -13.99 -3.85 -33.74
CA ASP A 15 -14.54 -4.81 -34.70
C ASP A 15 -15.94 -5.28 -34.29
N THR A 16 -16.12 -5.55 -32.99
CA THR A 16 -17.36 -6.11 -32.45
C THR A 16 -18.28 -5.06 -31.81
N GLY A 17 -17.75 -3.88 -31.49
CA GLY A 17 -18.48 -2.82 -30.78
C GLY A 17 -18.75 -3.11 -29.29
N VAL A 18 -18.30 -4.25 -28.78
CA VAL A 18 -18.51 -4.68 -27.39
C VAL A 18 -17.70 -3.80 -26.44
N ILE A 19 -18.28 -3.47 -25.29
CA ILE A 19 -17.60 -2.71 -24.23
C ILE A 19 -16.77 -3.68 -23.39
N TYR A 20 -15.50 -3.36 -23.18
CA TYR A 20 -14.66 -4.13 -22.27
C TYR A 20 -15.17 -3.97 -20.83
N PRO A 21 -15.34 -5.07 -20.07
CA PRO A 21 -15.76 -4.99 -18.68
C PRO A 21 -14.80 -4.13 -17.86
N LYS A 22 -15.35 -3.29 -16.98
CA LYS A 22 -14.56 -2.50 -16.04
C LYS A 22 -13.69 -3.44 -15.20
N LYS A 23 -12.40 -3.13 -15.12
CA LYS A 23 -11.46 -3.79 -14.23
C LYS A 23 -10.46 -2.76 -13.72
N ILE A 24 -10.69 -2.28 -12.50
CA ILE A 24 -9.87 -1.24 -11.87
C ILE A 24 -9.43 -1.67 -10.48
N ILE A 25 -8.30 -1.15 -10.03
CA ILE A 25 -8.02 -1.09 -8.59
C ILE A 25 -8.98 -0.06 -8.00
N ASP A 26 -9.80 -0.46 -7.03
CA ASP A 26 -10.79 0.41 -6.39
C ASP A 26 -10.34 0.86 -4.99
N GLN A 27 -9.44 0.09 -4.35
CA GLN A 27 -8.95 0.38 -3.02
C GLN A 27 -7.44 0.19 -2.92
N VAL A 28 -6.76 1.17 -2.34
CA VAL A 28 -5.35 1.07 -1.96
C VAL A 28 -5.21 1.26 -0.46
N ILE A 29 -4.53 0.33 0.19
CA ILE A 29 -4.32 0.33 1.63
C ILE A 29 -2.81 0.31 1.88
N CYS A 30 -2.32 1.17 2.76
CA CYS A 30 -0.95 1.05 3.27
C CYS A 30 -0.97 0.80 4.77
N ARG A 31 -0.18 -0.20 5.19
CA ARG A 31 0.02 -0.58 6.59
C ARG A 31 1.49 -0.39 6.96
N PHE A 32 1.73 0.11 8.16
CA PHE A 32 3.05 0.17 8.79
C PHE A 32 3.01 -0.62 10.09
N ASN A 33 3.88 -1.62 10.24
CA ASN A 33 3.88 -2.55 11.37
C ASN A 33 2.48 -3.14 11.65
N GLY A 34 1.75 -3.49 10.59
CA GLY A 34 0.40 -4.06 10.67
C GLY A 34 -0.72 -3.04 10.90
N LYS A 35 -0.42 -1.81 11.28
CA LYS A 35 -1.42 -0.73 11.46
C LYS A 35 -1.68 -0.01 10.15
N GLN A 36 -2.96 0.14 9.78
CA GLN A 36 -3.34 0.96 8.62
C GLN A 36 -2.96 2.42 8.86
N ILE A 37 -2.13 2.97 7.97
CA ILE A 37 -1.69 4.37 8.00
C ILE A 37 -2.26 5.19 6.84
N TYR A 38 -2.72 4.54 5.78
CA TYR A 38 -3.28 5.20 4.62
C TYR A 38 -4.33 4.30 3.96
N LYS A 39 -5.38 4.92 3.43
CA LYS A 39 -6.39 4.29 2.60
C LYS A 39 -6.86 5.28 1.55
N SER A 40 -6.98 4.85 0.30
CA SER A 40 -7.60 5.62 -0.77
C SER A 40 -8.54 4.77 -1.59
N GLN A 41 -9.52 5.44 -2.20
CA GLN A 41 -10.41 4.88 -3.19
C GLN A 41 -10.05 5.42 -4.56
N TRP A 42 -9.94 4.53 -5.52
CA TRP A 42 -9.62 4.85 -6.90
C TRP A 42 -10.83 4.57 -7.80
N PHE A 43 -10.88 5.29 -8.91
CA PHE A 43 -12.00 5.23 -9.87
C PHE A 43 -11.45 5.15 -11.28
N SER A 44 -12.32 4.97 -12.27
CA SER A 44 -11.97 4.82 -13.69
C SER A 44 -11.15 5.96 -14.31
N GLY A 45 -10.97 7.09 -13.61
CA GLY A 45 -10.09 8.18 -14.05
C GLY A 45 -8.59 7.96 -13.78
N VAL A 46 -8.22 6.87 -13.10
CA VAL A 46 -6.83 6.54 -12.80
C VAL A 46 -6.20 5.77 -13.97
N SER A 47 -5.04 6.25 -14.45
CA SER A 47 -4.31 5.64 -15.56
C SER A 47 -3.79 4.24 -15.26
N ALA A 48 -3.56 3.45 -16.32
CA ALA A 48 -2.86 2.18 -16.26
C ALA A 48 -1.48 2.29 -15.57
N ASN A 49 -1.05 1.20 -14.94
CA ASN A 49 0.16 1.11 -14.11
C ASN A 49 0.28 2.24 -13.09
N PRO A 50 -0.74 2.42 -12.22
CA PRO A 50 -0.84 3.60 -11.40
C PRO A 50 0.33 3.73 -10.43
N PHE A 51 0.79 4.97 -10.33
CA PHE A 51 1.79 5.42 -9.37
C PHE A 51 1.15 6.42 -8.40
N MET A 52 1.42 6.21 -7.11
CA MET A 52 0.98 7.09 -6.05
C MET A 52 2.10 7.19 -5.02
N SER A 53 2.27 8.39 -4.48
CA SER A 53 3.16 8.64 -3.35
C SER A 53 2.39 9.39 -2.27
N PHE A 54 2.75 9.12 -1.01
CA PHE A 54 2.28 9.85 0.14
C PHE A 54 3.43 9.97 1.14
N LYS A 55 3.31 10.89 2.09
CA LYS A 55 4.33 11.12 3.11
C LYS A 55 3.91 10.44 4.41
N MET A 56 4.87 9.85 5.10
CA MET A 56 4.72 9.40 6.47
C MET A 56 6.01 9.67 7.25
N LYS A 57 5.89 9.74 8.58
CA LYS A 57 7.04 9.83 9.48
C LYS A 57 7.22 8.47 10.16
N ALA A 58 8.34 7.81 9.88
CA ALA A 58 8.74 6.60 10.59
C ALA A 58 9.54 6.99 11.84
N ILE A 59 9.03 6.62 13.02
CA ILE A 59 9.71 6.84 14.31
C ILE A 59 10.55 5.61 14.68
N THR A 60 10.16 4.45 14.19
CA THR A 60 10.79 3.15 14.42
C THR A 60 11.04 2.46 13.08
N SER A 61 11.96 1.51 13.05
CA SER A 61 12.09 0.55 11.95
C SER A 61 10.81 -0.29 11.83
N GLY A 62 10.52 -0.76 10.63
CA GLY A 62 9.31 -1.54 10.45
C GLY A 62 9.00 -1.98 9.03
N LEU A 63 7.99 -2.83 8.94
CA LEU A 63 7.46 -3.32 7.67
C LEU A 63 6.40 -2.33 7.15
N VAL A 64 6.60 -1.87 5.92
CA VAL A 64 5.58 -1.21 5.11
C VAL A 64 4.97 -2.22 4.16
N GLU A 65 3.65 -2.29 4.13
CA GLU A 65 2.90 -3.11 3.20
C GLU A 65 1.90 -2.22 2.46
N VAL A 66 1.94 -2.26 1.13
CA VAL A 66 0.93 -1.65 0.28
C VAL A 66 0.13 -2.75 -0.38
N GLU A 67 -1.19 -2.66 -0.28
CA GLU A 67 -2.17 -3.58 -0.84
C GLU A 67 -3.06 -2.83 -1.83
N TRP A 68 -3.25 -3.41 -3.00
CA TRP A 68 -4.18 -2.94 -4.02
C TRP A 68 -5.26 -4.01 -4.21
N VAL A 69 -6.51 -3.61 -4.07
CA VAL A 69 -7.68 -4.47 -4.25
C VAL A 69 -8.40 -4.00 -5.52
N ASP A 70 -8.71 -4.94 -6.41
CA ASP A 70 -9.51 -4.68 -7.60
C ASP A 70 -11.02 -4.82 -7.33
N ASP A 71 -11.83 -4.32 -8.26
CA ASP A 71 -13.29 -4.37 -8.20
C ASP A 71 -13.88 -5.79 -8.32
N TYR A 72 -13.05 -6.80 -8.56
CA TYR A 72 -13.39 -8.22 -8.49
C TYR A 72 -12.95 -8.88 -7.16
N GLY A 73 -12.40 -8.09 -6.23
CA GLY A 73 -11.92 -8.54 -4.93
C GLY A 73 -10.54 -9.20 -4.96
N GLN A 74 -9.82 -9.19 -6.08
CA GLN A 74 -8.46 -9.69 -6.16
C GLN A 74 -7.51 -8.70 -5.48
N SER A 75 -6.63 -9.23 -4.63
CA SER A 75 -5.67 -8.42 -3.89
C SER A 75 -4.25 -8.71 -4.36
N SER A 76 -3.47 -7.65 -4.53
CA SER A 76 -2.04 -7.71 -4.77
C SER A 76 -1.32 -6.85 -3.74
N PHE A 77 -0.10 -7.23 -3.37
CA PHE A 77 0.65 -6.51 -2.36
C PHE A 77 2.13 -6.39 -2.68
N LYS A 78 2.75 -5.34 -2.14
CA LYS A 78 4.20 -5.16 -2.09
C LYS A 78 4.62 -4.78 -0.68
N LYS A 79 5.76 -5.31 -0.26
CA LYS A 79 6.32 -5.11 1.07
C LYS A 79 7.72 -4.53 0.98
N ALA A 80 8.06 -3.65 1.91
CA ALA A 80 9.37 -3.07 2.05
C ALA A 80 9.68 -2.83 3.52
N VAL A 81 10.96 -2.90 3.89
CA VAL A 81 11.43 -2.61 5.24
C VAL A 81 11.98 -1.20 5.28
N ILE A 82 11.60 -0.45 6.31
CA ILE A 82 12.20 0.83 6.67
C ILE A 82 13.07 0.63 7.89
N ILE A 83 14.29 1.15 7.85
CA ILE A 83 15.23 1.13 8.97
C ILE A 83 15.41 2.57 9.44
N VAL A 84 15.22 2.79 10.75
CA VAL A 84 15.39 4.10 11.38
C VAL A 84 16.52 4.00 12.40
N PHE A 85 17.47 4.93 12.32
CA PHE A 85 18.59 5.03 13.25
C PHE A 85 18.43 6.22 14.20
N ASP A 86 18.92 6.07 15.42
CA ASP A 86 19.07 7.16 16.39
C ASP A 86 20.32 8.02 16.10
N GLU A 87 20.51 9.09 16.87
CA GLU A 87 21.68 9.98 16.77
C GLU A 87 23.01 9.28 17.09
N ASN A 88 22.96 8.11 17.74
CA ASN A 88 24.10 7.30 18.12
C ASN A 88 24.38 6.17 17.10
N GLY A 89 23.60 6.05 16.03
CA GLY A 89 23.71 5.01 15.02
C GLY A 89 23.06 3.67 15.36
N ASN A 90 22.27 3.59 16.44
CA ASN A 90 21.52 2.38 16.80
C ASN A 90 20.16 2.33 16.09
N GLU A 91 19.75 1.13 15.68
CA GLU A 91 18.44 0.91 15.10
C GLU A 91 17.31 1.07 16.13
N ILE A 92 16.27 1.83 15.79
CA ILE A 92 15.09 2.04 16.64
C ILE A 92 14.05 0.96 16.34
N ILE A 93 14.08 -0.14 17.09
CA ILE A 93 13.12 -1.25 16.95
C ILE A 93 11.76 -0.86 17.56
N PRO A 94 10.61 -1.28 16.97
CA PRO A 94 9.27 -0.95 17.47
C PRO A 94 8.93 -1.58 18.84
N ILE A 95 9.72 -2.55 19.29
CA ILE A 95 9.61 -3.20 20.58
C ILE A 95 10.82 -2.80 21.43
N LYS A 96 10.58 -2.12 22.55
CA LYS A 96 11.58 -1.98 23.61
C LYS A 96 11.38 -3.09 24.65
N LEU A 97 12.44 -3.86 24.89
CA LEU A 97 12.56 -4.73 26.06
C LEU A 97 12.95 -3.86 27.25
N ASP A 98 12.04 -3.63 28.19
CA ASP A 98 12.39 -3.00 29.48
C ASP A 98 13.34 -3.95 30.26
N LYS A 99 14.23 -3.41 31.12
CA LYS A 99 15.17 -4.20 31.97
C LYS A 99 14.48 -5.28 32.86
N ASN A 100 13.15 -5.26 32.95
CA ASN A 100 12.32 -6.25 33.62
C ASN A 100 11.63 -7.24 32.65
N ASN A 101 12.10 -7.35 31.41
CA ASN A 101 11.57 -8.27 30.38
C ASN A 101 10.09 -8.02 30.01
N SER A 102 9.61 -6.79 30.16
CA SER A 102 8.27 -6.38 29.71
C SER A 102 8.34 -5.70 28.35
N ILE A 103 7.50 -6.17 27.41
CA ILE A 103 7.37 -5.66 26.04
C ILE A 103 6.46 -4.42 26.09
N LYS A 104 6.98 -3.26 25.70
CA LYS A 104 6.15 -2.08 25.40
C LYS A 104 6.23 -1.75 23.91
N GLU A 105 5.07 -1.72 23.26
CA GLU A 105 4.94 -1.16 21.91
C GLU A 105 5.20 0.35 21.95
N ILE A 106 6.05 0.82 21.05
CA ILE A 106 6.24 2.26 20.83
C ILE A 106 5.22 2.69 19.78
N MET A 107 4.25 3.49 20.21
CA MET A 107 3.15 3.99 19.38
C MET A 107 3.54 5.23 18.56
#